data_AF-A0A1V5L2N6-F1
#
_entry.id   AF-A0A1V5L2N6-F1
#
_cell.length_a   1.000
_cell.length_b   1.000
_cell.length_c   1.000
_cell.angle_alpha   90.00
_cell.angle_beta   90.00
_cell.angle_gamma   90.00
#
_symmetry.space_group_name_H-M   'P 1'
#
loop_
_entity.id
_entity.type
_entity.pdbx_description
1 polymer ?
#
loop_
_entity_poly.entity_id
_entity_poly.type
_entity_poly.pdbx_seq_one_letter_code
_entity_poly.pdbx_strand_id
1 'polypeptide(L)'
;MPPGGHGSYPKNNQAVLIGPEVLFVGCNMGIVITAIDVAFQVYSWLLIIRILLSWLPRLNPYHPVIRFIYETTEPFLVLFRRVIPPLGAVDFSPIIAFFILQLIRQVVIVVLWKLL
;
A
#
# COMPACT_ATOMS: atom_id res chain seq x y z
N MET A 1 -31.41 -20.30 56.80
CA MET A 1 -29.98 -20.17 56.50
C MET A 1 -29.82 -20.32 54.99
N PRO A 2 -29.50 -19.27 54.20
CA PRO A 2 -29.37 -19.40 52.75
C PRO A 2 -27.99 -19.98 52.37
N PRO A 3 -27.92 -20.90 51.38
CA PRO A 3 -26.67 -21.51 50.94
C PRO A 3 -25.81 -20.52 50.13
N GLY A 4 -24.50 -20.69 50.31
CA GLY A 4 -23.44 -19.78 49.89
C GLY A 4 -23.33 -19.53 48.38
N GLY A 5 -22.92 -18.32 48.05
CA GLY A 5 -22.60 -17.90 46.69
C GLY A 5 -21.40 -18.65 46.15
N HIS A 6 -21.63 -19.49 45.15
CA HIS A 6 -20.59 -19.94 44.24
C HIS A 6 -20.45 -18.90 43.12
N GLY A 7 -19.75 -17.82 43.44
CA GLY A 7 -19.18 -16.92 42.44
C GLY A 7 -18.12 -17.68 41.65
N SER A 8 -18.52 -18.29 40.54
CA SER A 8 -17.64 -18.91 39.56
C SER A 8 -16.85 -17.85 38.80
N TYR A 9 -15.82 -17.28 39.45
CA TYR A 9 -14.80 -16.53 38.74
C TYR A 9 -14.07 -17.49 37.78
N PRO A 10 -14.03 -17.20 36.47
CA PRO A 10 -13.47 -18.09 35.47
C PRO A 10 -11.96 -18.24 35.68
N LYS A 11 -11.50 -19.50 35.85
CA LYS A 11 -10.09 -19.91 36.10
C LYS A 11 -9.22 -19.86 34.83
N ASN A 12 -9.44 -18.91 33.94
CA ASN A 12 -8.61 -18.70 32.77
C ASN A 12 -8.25 -17.22 32.66
N ASN A 13 -7.22 -16.83 33.42
CA ASN A 13 -6.70 -15.47 33.50
C ASN A 13 -6.18 -14.89 32.17
N GLN A 14 -6.37 -15.55 31.03
CA GLN A 14 -5.98 -15.01 29.72
C GLN A 14 -7.00 -14.01 29.15
N ALA A 15 -8.30 -14.13 29.51
CA ALA A 15 -9.32 -13.18 29.06
C ALA A 15 -9.32 -11.85 29.83
N VAL A 16 -8.77 -11.85 31.05
CA VAL A 16 -8.72 -10.67 31.95
C VAL A 16 -7.47 -9.82 31.72
N LEU A 17 -6.44 -10.36 31.07
CA LEU A 17 -5.12 -9.73 30.90
C LEU A 17 -4.88 -9.09 29.52
N ILE A 18 -5.89 -9.01 28.65
CA ILE A 18 -5.82 -8.16 27.45
C ILE A 18 -6.00 -6.71 27.89
N GLY A 19 -4.93 -6.13 28.45
CA GLY A 19 -4.93 -4.77 28.94
C GLY A 19 -5.13 -3.75 27.80
N PRO A 20 -5.49 -2.49 28.13
CA PRO A 20 -5.61 -1.40 27.14
C PRO A 20 -4.35 -1.23 26.29
N GLU A 21 -3.18 -1.61 26.81
CA GLU A 21 -1.90 -1.64 26.10
C GLU A 21 -1.91 -2.58 24.89
N VAL A 22 -2.52 -3.77 24.98
CA VAL A 22 -2.59 -4.74 23.87
C VAL A 22 -3.51 -4.21 22.75
N LEU A 23 -4.61 -3.55 23.13
CA LEU A 23 -5.53 -2.91 22.19
C LEU A 23 -4.90 -1.67 21.53
N PHE A 24 -4.13 -0.89 22.31
CA PHE A 24 -3.40 0.28 21.80
C PHE A 24 -2.32 -0.15 20.80
N VAL A 25 -1.52 -1.15 21.14
CA VAL A 25 -0.46 -1.67 20.28
C VAL A 25 -1.05 -2.24 18.97
N GLY A 26 -2.10 -3.06 19.03
CA GLY A 26 -2.77 -3.58 17.83
C GLY A 26 -3.37 -2.50 16.91
N CYS A 27 -3.95 -1.43 17.49
CA CYS A 27 -4.51 -0.31 16.71
C CYS A 27 -3.41 0.48 15.97
N ASN A 28 -2.31 0.79 16.64
CA ASN A 28 -1.18 1.51 16.04
C ASN A 28 -0.56 0.72 14.87
N MET A 29 -0.47 -0.60 15.00
CA MET A 29 0.06 -1.49 13.96
C MET A 29 -0.83 -1.52 12.72
N GLY A 30 -2.16 -1.56 12.92
CA GLY A 30 -3.14 -1.48 11.83
C GLY A 30 -3.07 -0.17 11.04
N ILE A 31 -2.80 0.95 11.73
CA ILE A 31 -2.62 2.27 11.09
C ILE A 31 -1.40 2.25 10.16
N VAL A 32 -0.27 1.71 10.61
CA VAL A 32 0.97 1.66 9.80
C VAL A 32 0.77 0.82 8.54
N ILE A 33 0.18 -0.37 8.66
CA ILE A 33 -0.08 -1.25 7.50
C ILE A 33 -1.01 -0.53 6.50
N THR A 34 -2.08 0.10 6.99
CA THR A 34 -3.03 0.82 6.14
C THR A 34 -2.38 2.02 5.45
N ALA A 35 -1.55 2.79 6.15
CA ALA A 35 -0.85 3.93 5.57
C ALA A 35 0.08 3.52 4.42
N ILE A 36 0.81 2.41 4.60
CA ILE A 36 1.69 1.86 3.56
C ILE A 36 0.86 1.39 2.36
N ASP A 37 -0.21 0.63 2.59
CA ASP A 37 -1.07 0.14 1.50
C ASP A 37 -1.69 1.30 0.70
N VAL A 38 -2.19 2.34 1.39
CA VAL A 38 -2.71 3.56 0.75
C VAL A 38 -1.64 4.25 -0.08
N ALA A 39 -0.41 4.36 0.40
CA ALA A 39 0.69 4.96 -0.36
C ALA A 39 0.96 4.20 -1.68
N PHE A 40 0.99 2.86 -1.63
CA PHE A 40 1.12 2.03 -2.83
C PHE A 40 -0.08 2.18 -3.77
N GLN A 41 -1.30 2.29 -3.25
CA GLN A 41 -2.50 2.54 -4.06
C GLN A 41 -2.44 3.89 -4.78
N VAL A 42 -2.08 4.96 -4.07
CA VAL A 42 -1.92 6.30 -4.66
C VAL A 42 -0.89 6.27 -5.79
N TYR A 43 0.27 5.65 -5.55
CA TYR A 43 1.29 5.55 -6.59
C TYR A 43 0.84 4.67 -7.78
N SER A 44 0.05 3.63 -7.52
CA SER A 44 -0.57 2.81 -8.56
C SER A 44 -1.50 3.64 -9.45
N TRP A 45 -2.30 4.53 -8.86
CA TRP A 45 -3.15 5.46 -9.61
C TRP A 45 -2.33 6.45 -10.45
N LEU A 46 -1.21 6.95 -9.94
CA LEU A 46 -0.30 7.79 -10.73
C LEU A 46 0.23 7.05 -11.96
N LEU A 47 0.57 5.76 -11.84
CA LEU A 47 1.00 4.95 -12.99
C LEU A 47 -0.14 4.72 -13.99
N ILE A 48 -1.37 4.47 -13.53
CA ILE A 48 -2.54 4.37 -14.40
C ILE A 48 -2.74 5.66 -15.18
N ILE A 49 -2.71 6.81 -14.50
CA ILE A 49 -2.83 8.11 -15.16
C ILE A 49 -1.68 8.32 -16.15
N ARG A 50 -0.45 7.93 -15.80
CA ARG A 50 0.71 7.99 -16.70
C ARG A 50 0.52 7.15 -17.97
N ILE A 51 -0.13 5.98 -17.88
CA ILE A 51 -0.51 5.17 -19.04
C ILE A 51 -1.56 5.89 -19.89
N LEU A 52 -2.61 6.43 -19.27
CA LEU A 52 -3.66 7.17 -20.00
C LEU A 52 -3.10 8.41 -20.69
N LEU A 53 -2.19 9.14 -20.03
CA LEU A 53 -1.53 10.32 -20.58
C LEU A 53 -0.61 9.98 -21.76
N SER A 54 0.03 8.80 -21.77
CA SER A 54 0.88 8.38 -22.90
C SER A 54 0.06 8.06 -24.15
N TRP A 55 -1.20 7.64 -24.00
CA TRP A 55 -2.14 7.42 -25.12
C TRP A 55 -2.82 8.70 -25.61
N LEU A 56 -2.72 9.80 -24.87
CA LEU A 56 -3.33 11.09 -25.21
C LEU A 56 -2.25 12.14 -25.55
N PRO A 57 -1.52 11.99 -26.67
CA PRO A 57 -0.39 12.87 -27.03
C PRO A 57 -0.80 14.32 -27.33
N ARG A 58 -2.11 14.62 -27.43
CA ARG A 58 -2.65 15.96 -27.66
C ARG A 58 -2.78 16.80 -26.39
N LEU A 59 -2.62 16.21 -25.20
CA LEU A 59 -2.68 16.94 -23.94
C LEU A 59 -1.43 17.80 -23.75
N ASN A 60 -1.61 19.03 -23.25
CA ASN A 60 -0.52 19.96 -23.04
C ASN A 60 0.46 19.46 -21.95
N PRO A 61 1.71 19.10 -22.30
CA PRO A 61 2.68 18.57 -21.34
C PRO A 61 3.07 19.58 -20.25
N TYR A 62 2.89 20.87 -20.52
CA TYR A 62 3.22 21.96 -19.59
C TYR A 62 2.17 22.19 -18.50
N HIS A 63 1.05 21.45 -18.53
CA HIS A 63 0.07 21.53 -17.45
C HIS A 63 0.70 21.04 -16.14
N PRO A 64 0.62 21.80 -15.03
CA PRO A 64 1.36 21.52 -13.80
C PRO A 64 1.05 20.13 -13.23
N VAL A 65 -0.20 19.66 -13.31
CA VAL A 65 -0.60 18.32 -12.85
C VAL A 65 0.02 17.21 -13.71
N ILE A 66 0.06 17.40 -15.03
CA ILE A 66 0.66 16.42 -15.96
C ILE A 66 2.15 16.35 -15.68
N ARG A 67 2.82 17.51 -15.61
CA ARG A 67 4.24 17.60 -15.28
C ARG A 67 4.56 16.94 -13.95
N PHE A 68 3.77 17.18 -12.92
CA PHE A 68 3.94 16.55 -11.61
C PHE A 68 3.86 15.02 -11.68
N ILE A 69 2.85 14.48 -12.38
CA ILE A 69 2.73 13.02 -12.58
C ILE A 69 3.96 12.48 -13.31
N TYR A 70 4.41 13.20 -14.35
CA TYR A 70 5.56 12.78 -15.12
C TYR A 70 6.83 12.75 -14.26
N GLU A 71 7.16 13.85 -13.59
CA GLU A 71 8.34 13.97 -12.73
C GLU A 71 8.31 12.99 -11.54
N THR A 72 7.14 12.72 -10.97
CA THR A 72 7.01 11.79 -9.84
C THR A 72 7.21 10.33 -10.27
N THR A 73 6.70 9.97 -11.46
CA THR A 73 6.77 8.59 -11.97
C THR A 73 8.07 8.30 -12.71
N GLU A 74 8.77 9.33 -13.23
CA GLU A 74 9.95 9.17 -14.08
C GLU A 74 11.08 8.36 -13.45
N PRO A 75 11.52 8.61 -12.20
CA PRO A 75 12.66 7.88 -11.60
C PRO A 75 12.41 6.38 -11.55
N PHE A 76 11.17 5.99 -11.27
CA PHE A 76 10.76 4.59 -11.26
C PHE A 76 10.71 4.01 -12.66
N LEU A 77 10.15 4.73 -13.63
CA LEU A 77 10.05 4.28 -15.03
C LEU A 77 11.39 4.18 -15.73
N VAL A 78 12.35 5.07 -15.43
CA VAL A 78 13.70 5.02 -15.98
C VAL A 78 14.40 3.70 -15.65
N LEU A 79 14.14 3.12 -14.47
CA LEU A 79 14.67 1.81 -14.11
C LEU A 79 14.13 0.70 -15.03
N PHE A 80 12.84 0.77 -15.40
CA PHE A 80 12.21 -0.21 -16.29
C PHE A 80 12.55 -0.01 -17.76
N ARG A 81 12.73 1.25 -18.20
CA ARG A 81 13.14 1.56 -19.59
C ARG A 81 14.52 1.04 -19.95
N ARG A 82 15.39 0.79 -18.97
CA ARG A 82 16.69 0.12 -19.18
C ARG A 82 16.53 -1.34 -19.59
N VAL A 83 15.46 -1.99 -19.15
CA VAL A 83 15.19 -3.40 -19.44
C VAL A 83 14.32 -3.53 -20.69
N ILE A 84 13.32 -2.66 -20.83
CA ILE A 84 12.33 -2.72 -21.91
C ILE A 84 12.26 -1.33 -22.55
N PRO A 85 12.97 -1.11 -23.67
CA PRO A 85 12.93 0.16 -24.38
C PRO A 85 11.51 0.43 -24.89
N PRO A 86 11.10 1.71 -24.98
CA PRO A 86 9.79 2.08 -25.49
C PRO A 86 9.61 1.63 -26.94
N LEU A 87 8.47 1.01 -27.25
CA LEU A 87 8.12 0.55 -28.59
C LEU A 87 7.40 1.67 -29.35
N GLY A 88 8.16 2.51 -30.03
CA GLY A 88 7.63 3.63 -30.81
C GLY A 88 7.21 4.82 -29.94
N ALA A 89 6.02 5.38 -30.19
CA ALA A 89 5.52 6.57 -29.50
C ALA A 89 4.81 6.29 -28.16
N VAL A 90 4.53 5.02 -27.85
CA VAL A 90 3.80 4.61 -26.64
C VAL A 90 4.77 4.00 -25.64
N ASP A 91 4.78 4.55 -24.43
CA ASP A 91 5.56 4.03 -23.33
C ASP A 91 4.77 2.94 -22.60
N PHE A 92 5.20 1.68 -22.76
CA PHE A 92 4.64 0.52 -22.07
C PHE A 92 5.30 0.25 -20.71
N SER A 93 6.42 0.92 -20.40
CA SER A 93 7.11 0.75 -19.11
C SER A 93 6.19 0.98 -17.90
N PRO A 94 5.23 1.94 -17.89
CA PRO A 94 4.31 2.12 -16.78
C PRO A 94 3.40 0.92 -16.47
N ILE A 95 3.04 0.13 -17.48
CA ILE A 95 2.22 -1.08 -17.28
C ILE A 95 3.01 -2.12 -16.50
N ILE A 96 4.25 -2.35 -16.91
CA ILE A 96 5.14 -3.32 -16.28
C ILE A 96 5.54 -2.86 -14.88
N ALA A 97 5.83 -1.57 -14.74
CA ALA A 97 6.10 -0.92 -13.47
C ALA A 97 4.91 -1.09 -12.50
N PHE A 98 3.68 -0.99 -12.98
CA PHE A 98 2.48 -1.24 -12.19
C PHE A 98 2.43 -2.69 -11.67
N PHE A 99 2.63 -3.70 -12.53
CA PHE A 99 2.63 -5.09 -12.09
C PHE A 99 3.71 -5.37 -11.03
N ILE A 100 4.92 -4.83 -11.22
CA ILE A 100 6.02 -5.00 -10.27
C ILE A 100 5.73 -4.29 -8.95
N LEU A 101 5.16 -3.09 -8.99
CA LEU A 101 4.73 -2.37 -7.80
C LEU A 101 3.67 -3.17 -7.01
N GLN A 102 2.72 -3.80 -7.69
CA GLN A 102 1.69 -4.63 -7.07
C GLN A 102 2.30 -5.86 -6.38
N LEU A 103 3.27 -6.52 -7.01
CA LEU A 103 4.02 -7.62 -6.41
C LEU A 103 4.80 -7.15 -5.16
N ILE A 104 5.49 -6.02 -5.26
CA ILE A 104 6.21 -5.43 -4.12
C ILE A 104 5.24 -5.12 -2.98
N ARG A 105 4.08 -4.51 -3.27
CA ARG A 105 3.06 -4.22 -2.25
C ARG A 105 2.63 -5.49 -1.52
N GLN A 106 2.31 -6.57 -2.25
CA GLN A 106 1.91 -7.83 -1.65
C GLN A 106 2.99 -8.42 -0.75
N VAL A 107 4.24 -8.45 -1.22
CA VAL A 107 5.37 -8.95 -0.43
C VAL A 107 5.57 -8.11 0.83
N VAL A 108 5.57 -6.78 0.71
CA VAL A 108 5.75 -5.86 1.83
C VAL A 108 4.66 -6.06 2.88
N ILE A 109 3.40 -6.13 2.47
CA ILE A 109 2.26 -6.34 3.38
C ILE A 109 2.39 -7.70 4.09
N VAL A 110 2.62 -8.78 3.36
CA VAL A 110 2.76 -10.12 3.95
C VAL A 110 3.92 -10.19 4.95
N VAL A 111 5.05 -9.57 4.63
CA VAL A 111 6.21 -9.51 5.53
C VAL A 111 5.88 -8.69 6.78
N LEU A 112 5.22 -7.53 6.63
CA LEU A 112 4.77 -6.71 7.76
C LEU A 112 3.83 -7.49 8.69
N TRP A 113 2.83 -8.17 8.14
CA TRP A 113 1.89 -9.01 8.92
C TRP A 113 2.58 -10.18 9.63
N LYS A 114 3.71 -10.67 9.12
CA LYS A 114 4.45 -11.78 9.71
C LYS A 114 5.45 -11.34 10.78
N LEU A 115 5.97 -10.11 10.68
CA LEU A 115 6.91 -9.51 11.63
C LEU A 115 6.22 -8.88 12.84
N LEU A 116 4.93 -8.59 12.71
CA LEU A 116 4.03 -8.11 13.75
C LEU A 116 3.36 -9.28 14.49
#